data_AF-U9T660-F1
#
_entry.id   AF-U9T660-F1
#
_cell.length_a   1.000
_cell.length_b   1.000
_cell.length_c   1.000
_cell.angle_alpha   90.00
_cell.angle_beta   90.00
_cell.angle_gamma   90.00
#
_symmetry.space_group_name_H-M   'P 1'
#
loop_
_entity.id
_entity.type
_entity.pdbx_description
1 polymer ?
#
loop_
_entity_poly.entity_id
_entity_poly.type
_entity_poly.pdbx_seq_one_letter_code
_entity_poly.pdbx_strand_id
1 'polypeptide(L)' 'KAIELYQQAANLGHLIAQTKLGIMYEDKDYKAFELYYKAANSGYSLAQYKHAKMYEFGNGIEKDGTNQVIKMN' A
#
# COMPACT_ATOMS: atom_id res chain seq x y z
N LYS A 1 -7.50 -18.38 -4.68
CA LYS A 1 -8.90 -17.94 -4.90
C LYS A 1 -9.23 -16.54 -4.37
N ALA A 2 -9.28 -16.25 -3.06
CA ALA A 2 -9.64 -14.89 -2.59
C ALA A 2 -8.58 -13.82 -2.94
N ILE A 3 -7.29 -14.13 -2.74
CA ILE A 3 -6.17 -13.23 -3.08
C ILE A 3 -6.15 -12.88 -4.58
N GLU A 4 -6.41 -13.84 -5.46
CA GLU A 4 -6.42 -13.62 -6.92
C GLU A 4 -7.56 -12.70 -7.35
N LEU A 5 -8.76 -12.85 -6.77
CA LEU A 5 -9.88 -11.96 -7.03
C LEU A 5 -9.60 -10.52 -6.56
N TYR A 6 -9.02 -10.37 -5.36
CA TYR A 6 -8.58 -9.07 -4.88
C TYR A 6 -7.46 -8.49 -5.74
N GLN A 7 -6.54 -9.30 -6.26
CA GLN A 7 -5.48 -8.84 -7.16
C GLN A 7 -6.06 -8.33 -8.49
N GLN A 8 -7.02 -9.04 -9.08
CA GLN A 8 -7.69 -8.59 -10.31
C GLN A 8 -8.46 -7.29 -10.07
N ALA A 9 -9.27 -7.21 -9.02
CA ALA A 9 -10.01 -6.00 -8.68
C ALA A 9 -9.09 -4.81 -8.32
N ALA A 10 -7.98 -5.08 -7.63
CA ALA A 10 -6.98 -4.05 -7.30
C ALA A 10 -6.29 -3.50 -8.56
N ASN A 11 -5.99 -4.36 -9.54
CA ASN A 11 -5.42 -3.97 -10.83
C ASN A 11 -6.39 -3.12 -11.66
N LEU A 12 -7.70 -3.29 -11.46
CA LEU A 12 -8.75 -2.47 -12.05
C LEU A 12 -9.01 -1.16 -11.29
N GLY A 13 -8.23 -0.85 -10.24
CA GLY A 13 -8.37 0.39 -9.47
C GLY A 13 -9.38 0.33 -8.31
N HIS A 14 -9.91 -0.84 -7.96
CA HIS A 14 -10.90 -0.96 -6.89
C HIS A 14 -10.26 -0.73 -5.51
N LEU A 15 -10.58 0.39 -4.88
CA LEU A 15 -9.94 0.88 -3.64
C LEU A 15 -10.05 -0.10 -2.46
N ILE A 16 -11.21 -0.73 -2.30
CA ILE A 16 -11.42 -1.73 -1.24
C ILE A 16 -10.55 -2.96 -1.50
N ALA A 17 -10.38 -3.35 -2.77
CA ALA A 17 -9.57 -4.51 -3.12
C ALA A 17 -8.08 -4.22 -2.91
N GLN A 18 -7.61 -3.04 -3.32
CA GLN A 18 -6.25 -2.56 -3.04
C GLN A 18 -5.96 -2.57 -1.54
N THR A 19 -6.89 -2.07 -0.72
CA THR A 19 -6.72 -2.02 0.74
C THR A 19 -6.72 -3.42 1.36
N LYS A 20 -7.64 -4.30 0.97
CA LYS A 20 -7.70 -5.68 1.48
C LYS A 20 -6.46 -6.47 1.08
N LEU A 21 -5.97 -6.26 -0.14
CA LEU A 21 -4.75 -6.89 -0.64
C LEU A 21 -3.51 -6.36 0.10
N GLY A 22 -3.46 -5.07 0.44
CA GLY A 22 -2.42 -4.49 1.30
C GLY A 22 -2.40 -5.11 2.69
N ILE A 23 -3.56 -5.34 3.32
CA ILE A 23 -3.67 -6.03 4.61
C ILE A 23 -3.16 -7.47 4.52
N MET A 24 -3.49 -8.18 3.44
CA MET A 24 -3.02 -9.55 3.23
C MET A 24 -1.51 -9.65 2.96
N TYR A 25 -0.87 -8.56 2.55
CA TYR A 25 0.57 -8.45 2.35
C TYR A 25 1.27 -7.63 3.44
N GLU A 26 0.64 -7.37 4.58
CA GLU A 26 1.22 -6.57 5.67
C GLU A 26 2.53 -7.20 6.20
N ASP A 27 2.68 -8.53 6.10
CA ASP A 27 3.94 -9.26 6.40
C ASP A 27 4.99 -9.21 5.26
N LYS A 28 4.63 -8.69 4.08
CA LYS A 28 5.49 -8.52 2.90
C LYS A 28 5.66 -7.03 2.55
N ASP A 29 5.89 -6.25 3.60
CA ASP A 29 6.27 -4.83 3.70
C ASP A 29 6.19 -3.99 2.41
N TYR A 30 7.01 -4.26 1.40
CA TYR A 30 7.04 -3.45 0.18
C TYR A 30 5.72 -3.47 -0.62
N LYS A 31 5.08 -4.64 -0.77
CA LYS A 31 3.86 -4.77 -1.60
C LYS A 31 2.64 -4.12 -0.94
N ALA A 32 2.57 -4.14 0.39
CA ALA A 32 1.52 -3.45 1.14
C ALA A 32 1.67 -1.93 1.01
N PHE A 33 2.90 -1.41 1.05
CA PHE A 33 3.20 0.00 0.91
C PHE A 33 2.68 0.57 -0.42
N GLU A 34 3.00 -0.07 -1.56
CA GLU A 34 2.52 0.38 -2.87
C GLU A 34 0.98 0.36 -2.98
N LEU A 35 0.33 -0.67 -2.43
CA LEU A 35 -1.12 -0.82 -2.51
C LEU A 35 -1.84 0.26 -1.69
N TYR A 36 -1.35 0.57 -0.50
CA TYR A 36 -1.89 1.68 0.30
C TYR A 36 -1.58 3.03 -0.32
N TYR A 37 -0.39 3.24 -0.91
CA TYR A 37 -0.06 4.49 -1.62
C TYR A 37 -1.05 4.77 -2.76
N LYS A 38 -1.33 3.78 -3.63
CA LYS A 38 -2.29 3.90 -4.74
C LYS A 38 -3.70 4.23 -4.25
N ALA A 39 -4.17 3.55 -3.21
CA ALA A 39 -5.50 3.79 -2.65
C ALA A 39 -5.59 5.13 -1.88
N ALA A 40 -4.51 5.54 -1.21
CA ALA A 40 -4.42 6.81 -0.48
C ALA A 40 -4.46 8.02 -1.42
N ASN A 41 -3.77 7.94 -2.57
CA ASN A 41 -3.81 8.95 -3.62
C ASN A 41 -5.21 9.16 -4.22
N SER A 42 -6.09 8.17 -4.08
CA SER A 42 -7.49 8.26 -4.50
C SER A 42 -8.42 8.79 -3.40
N GLY A 43 -7.88 9.23 -2.25
CA GLY A 43 -8.65 9.81 -1.15
C GLY A 43 -9.24 8.81 -0.17
N TYR A 44 -8.88 7.52 -0.25
CA TYR A 44 -9.46 6.52 0.64
C TYR A 44 -8.86 6.59 2.05
N SER A 45 -9.64 7.06 3.02
CA SER A 45 -9.17 7.41 4.37
C SER A 45 -8.50 6.24 5.11
N LEU A 46 -8.99 5.02 4.93
CA LEU A 46 -8.37 3.84 5.55
C LEU A 46 -6.99 3.53 4.93
N ALA A 47 -6.83 3.71 3.62
CA ALA A 47 -5.53 3.55 2.97
C ALA A 47 -4.57 4.67 3.36
N GLN A 48 -5.06 5.92 3.50
CA GLN A 48 -4.26 7.03 4.02
C GLN A 48 -3.72 6.73 5.42
N TYR A 49 -4.59 6.27 6.33
CA TYR A 49 -4.19 5.86 7.68
C TYR A 49 -3.17 4.73 7.67
N LYS A 50 -3.41 3.67 6.88
CA LYS A 50 -2.50 2.52 6.78
C LYS A 50 -1.14 2.90 6.17
N HIS A 51 -1.13 3.76 5.16
CA HIS A 51 0.09 4.26 4.53
C HIS A 51 0.90 5.14 5.51
N ALA A 52 0.25 6.04 6.25
CA ALA A 52 0.89 6.86 7.26
C ALA A 52 1.51 6.00 8.38
N LYS A 53 0.80 4.97 8.86
CA LYS A 53 1.36 4.00 9.80
C LYS A 53 2.60 3.30 9.23
N MET A 54 2.58 2.84 7.98
CA MET A 54 3.74 2.17 7.40
C MET A 54 4.97 3.09 7.34
N TYR A 55 4.77 4.37 7.04
CA TYR A 55 5.83 5.38 7.13
C TYR A 55 6.36 5.58 8.57
N GLU A 56 5.47 5.66 9.56
CA GLU A 56 5.84 5.82 10.97
C GLU A 56 6.69 4.66 11.50
N PHE A 57 6.34 3.41 11.14
CA PHE A 57 7.03 2.21 11.58
C PHE A 57 8.22 1.82 10.68
N GLY A 58 8.46 2.54 9.58
CA GLY A 58 9.52 2.21 8.62
C GLY A 58 9.26 0.92 7.82
N ASN A 59 8.01 0.47 7.79
CA ASN A 59 7.59 -0.75 7.10
C ASN A 59 7.36 -0.44 5.62
N GLY A 60 7.89 -1.28 4.73
CA GLY A 60 7.74 -1.14 3.28
C GLY A 60 8.63 -0.10 2.61
N ILE A 61 9.52 0.53 3.38
CA ILE A 61 10.66 1.27 2.84
C ILE A 61 11.77 0.25 2.62
N GLU A 62 12.13 0.00 1.36
CA GLU A 62 13.27 -0.84 1.03
C GLU A 62 14.52 -0.23 1.70
N LYS A 63 15.11 -0.98 2.66
CA LYS A 63 16.32 -0.58 3.40
C LYS A 63 17.59 -0.68 2.54
N ASP A 64 17.49 -0.53 1.23
CA ASP A 64 18.67 -0.29 0.41
C ASP A 64 18.96 1.21 0.43
N GLY A 65 20.19 1.56 0.81
CA GLY A 65 20.63 2.87 1.31
C GLY A 65 20.59 4.03 0.32
N THR A 66 19.59 4.11 -0.53
CA THR A 66 19.39 5.22 -1.46
C THR A 66 17.90 5.50 -1.56
N ASN A 67 17.46 6.57 -0.89
CA ASN A 67 16.33 7.40 -1.28
C ASN A 67 15.19 6.73 -2.05
N GLN A 68 14.06 6.49 -1.39
CA GLN A 68 12.78 6.83 -2.00
C GLN A 68 11.95 7.75 -1.10
N VAL A 69 12.33 9.03 -1.21
CA VAL A 69 11.43 10.16 -1.44
C VAL A 69 10.32 10.41 -0.43
N ILE A 70 10.70 11.16 0.61
CA ILE A 70 10.10 12.48 0.80
C ILE A 70 10.40 13.31 -0.46
N LYS A 71 9.64 13.10 -1.53
CA LYS A 71 9.36 14.12 -2.54
C LYS A 71 7.87 14.09 -2.80
N MET A 72 7.14 14.58 -1.81
CA MET A 72 5.85 15.23 -2.05
C MET A 72 6.07 16.70 -2.43
N ASN A 73 7.08 16.96 -3.29
CA ASN A 73 7.32 18.19 -4.07
C ASN A 73 8.33 17.88 -5.18
#